data_AF-A0A6J4F666-F1
#
_entry.id   AF-A0A6J4F666-F1
#
_cell.length_a   1.000
_cell.length_b   1.000
_cell.length_c   1.000
_cell.angle_alpha   90.00
_cell.angle_beta   90.00
_cell.angle_gamma   90.00
#
_symmetry.space_group_name_H-M   'P 1'
#
loop_
_entity.id
_entity.type
_entity.pdbx_description
1 polymer ?
#
loop_
_entity_poly.entity_id
_entity_poly.type
_entity_poly.pdbx_seq_one_letter_code
_entity_poly.pdbx_strand_id
1 'polypeptide(L)'
;MSTITARLTPQTLRTLALGALSLALYILLFSFEAEVLAASTGGGWAFVVPIVIAFVFSFVHGAFTSGFWDMLGLKAKTRKEPKRWSK
;
A
#
# COMPACT_ATOMS: atom_id res chain seq x y z
N MET A 1 31.69 -11.37 -9.58
CA MET A 1 30.69 -10.96 -8.56
C MET A 1 30.31 -9.51 -8.84
N SER A 2 29.17 -9.26 -9.50
CA SER A 2 28.65 -7.88 -9.64
C SER A 2 28.22 -7.39 -8.26
N THR A 3 28.93 -6.41 -7.72
CA THR A 3 28.56 -5.75 -6.47
C THR A 3 27.29 -4.92 -6.72
N ILE A 4 26.14 -5.43 -6.27
CA ILE A 4 24.90 -4.67 -6.22
C ILE A 4 25.08 -3.57 -5.18
N THR A 5 25.56 -2.41 -5.61
CA THR A 5 25.59 -1.21 -4.78
C THR A 5 24.18 -0.63 -4.80
N ALA A 6 23.39 -0.94 -3.78
CA ALA A 6 22.07 -0.36 -3.61
C ALA A 6 22.22 1.16 -3.40
N ARG A 7 21.81 1.96 -4.38
CA ARG A 7 21.74 3.41 -4.22
C ARG A 7 20.49 3.74 -3.40
N LEU A 8 20.66 4.29 -2.20
CA LEU A 8 19.56 4.79 -1.39
C LEU A 8 19.02 6.08 -2.02
N THR A 9 18.00 5.94 -2.86
CA THR A 9 17.28 7.10 -3.40
C THR A 9 16.20 7.57 -2.42
N PRO A 10 15.75 8.84 -2.49
CA PRO A 10 14.61 9.31 -1.71
C PRO A 10 13.35 8.47 -1.94
N GLN A 11 13.15 7.96 -3.16
CA GLN A 11 12.06 7.06 -3.51
C GLN A 11 12.20 5.71 -2.78
N THR A 12 13.39 5.12 -2.77
CA THR A 12 13.68 3.87 -2.05
C THR A 12 13.39 4.03 -0.56
N LEU A 13 13.85 5.13 0.05
CA LEU A 13 13.63 5.40 1.47
C LEU A 13 12.13 5.55 1.78
N ARG A 14 11.38 6.26 0.92
CA ARG A 14 9.92 6.39 1.05
C ARG A 14 9.23 5.03 0.96
N THR A 15 9.60 4.17 0.01
CA THR A 15 9.04 2.82 -0.12
C THR A 15 9.31 1.99 1.13
N LEU A 16 10.54 2.02 1.66
CA LEU A 16 10.90 1.28 2.88
C LEU A 16 10.12 1.80 4.10
N ALA A 17 9.98 3.13 4.24
CA ALA A 17 9.21 3.74 5.32
C ALA A 17 7.72 3.36 5.23
N LEU A 18 7.13 3.37 4.03
CA LEU A 18 5.74 2.93 3.82
C LEU A 18 5.58 1.43 4.09
N GLY A 19 6.57 0.61 3.74
CA GLY A 19 6.58 -0.83 4.06
C GLY A 19 6.64 -1.08 5.57
N ALA A 20 7.51 -0.36 6.29
CA ALA A 20 7.59 -0.42 7.75
C ALA A 20 6.28 0.05 8.41
N LEU A 21 5.68 1.14 7.89
CA LEU A 21 4.39 1.61 8.36
C LEU A 21 3.27 0.59 8.09
N SER A 22 3.23 -0.02 6.90
CA SER A 22 2.26 -1.07 6.57
C SER A 22 2.41 -2.27 7.49
N LEU A 23 3.64 -2.70 7.78
CA LEU A 23 3.90 -3.80 8.72
C LEU A 23 3.43 -3.44 10.14
N ALA A 24 3.75 -2.23 10.62
CA ALA A 24 3.31 -1.75 11.92
C ALA A 24 1.77 -1.70 12.02
N LEU A 25 1.09 -1.24 10.98
CA LEU A 25 -0.38 -1.24 10.92
C LEU A 25 -0.95 -2.66 11.03
N TYR A 26 -0.38 -3.65 10.33
CA TYR A 26 -0.81 -5.05 10.47
C TYR A 26 -0.59 -5.59 11.87
N ILE A 27 0.59 -5.36 12.45
CA ILE A 27 0.90 -5.77 13.82
C ILE A 27 -0.12 -5.16 14.79
N LEU A 28 -0.40 -3.87 14.64
CA LEU A 28 -1.35 -3.16 15.50
C LEU A 28 -2.77 -3.71 15.34
N LEU A 29 -3.24 -3.91 14.11
CA LEU A 29 -4.57 -4.44 13.84
C LEU A 29 -4.79 -5.81 14.48
N PHE A 30 -3.80 -6.71 14.35
CA PHE A 30 -3.90 -8.06 14.94
C PHE A 30 -3.65 -8.07 16.45
N SER A 31 -2.87 -7.13 16.98
CA SER A 31 -2.66 -7.02 18.44
C SER A 31 -3.91 -6.53 19.17
N PHE A 32 -4.78 -5.79 18.48
CA PHE A 32 -6.02 -5.22 19.03
C PHE A 32 -7.27 -5.77 18.30
N GLU A 33 -7.19 -7.00 17.79
CA GLU A 33 -8.27 -7.57 16.97
C GLU A 33 -9.60 -7.69 17.72
N ALA A 34 -9.54 -7.99 19.03
CA ALA A 34 -10.72 -8.13 19.88
C ALA A 34 -11.45 -6.78 20.08
N GLU A 35 -10.69 -5.72 20.32
CA GLU A 35 -11.19 -4.36 20.46
C GLU A 35 -11.75 -3.83 19.14
N VAL A 36 -11.06 -4.09 18.04
CA VAL A 36 -11.53 -3.72 16.69
C VAL A 36 -12.84 -4.45 16.37
N LEU A 37 -12.94 -5.74 16.71
CA LEU A 37 -14.18 -6.50 16.50
C LEU A 37 -15.32 -5.99 17.37
N ALA A 38 -15.07 -5.71 18.64
CA ALA A 38 -16.06 -5.13 19.55
C ALA A 38 -16.55 -3.76 19.04
N ALA A 39 -15.64 -2.90 18.60
CA ALA A 39 -15.95 -1.59 18.02
C ALA A 39 -16.70 -1.69 16.67
N SER A 40 -16.53 -2.79 15.93
CA SER A 40 -17.15 -3.01 14.61
C SER A 40 -18.54 -3.66 14.69
N THR A 41 -18.83 -4.39 15.77
CA THR A 41 -20.05 -5.21 15.92
C THR A 41 -21.12 -4.61 16.83
N GLY A 42 -20.87 -3.44 17.44
CA GLY A 42 -21.78 -2.75 18.36
C GLY A 42 -23.11 -2.22 17.77
N GLY A 43 -23.42 -2.52 16.50
CA GLY A 43 -24.63 -2.03 15.82
C GLY A 43 -24.57 -0.54 15.44
N GLY A 44 -25.67 -0.01 14.90
CA GLY A 44 -25.74 1.39 14.47
C GLY A 44 -24.67 1.74 13.42
N TRP A 45 -23.87 2.79 13.69
CA TRP A 45 -22.79 3.24 12.81
C TRP A 45 -21.44 2.52 13.03
N ALA A 46 -21.41 1.45 13.84
CA ALA A 46 -20.19 0.68 14.10
C ALA A 46 -19.50 0.14 12.82
N PHE A 47 -20.25 -0.09 11.74
CA PHE A 47 -19.72 -0.52 10.44
C PHE A 47 -18.70 0.46 9.82
N VAL A 48 -18.67 1.73 10.26
CA VAL A 48 -17.70 2.72 9.79
C VAL A 48 -16.28 2.37 10.21
N VAL A 49 -16.11 1.73 11.38
CA VAL A 49 -14.81 1.34 11.93
C VAL A 49 -14.01 0.49 10.93
N PRO A 50 -14.52 -0.67 10.45
CA PRO A 50 -13.77 -1.49 9.50
C PRO A 50 -13.59 -0.81 8.14
N ILE A 51 -14.50 0.08 7.72
CA ILE A 51 -14.36 0.86 6.48
C ILE A 51 -13.17 1.82 6.56
N VAL A 52 -13.07 2.58 7.65
CA VAL A 52 -11.96 3.52 7.87
C VAL A 52 -10.63 2.77 7.92
N ILE A 53 -10.57 1.64 8.64
CA ILE A 53 -9.39 0.78 8.68
C ILE A 53 -9.02 0.34 7.26
N ALA A 54 -9.98 -0.16 6.47
CA ALA A 54 -9.74 -0.59 5.09
C ALA A 54 -9.18 0.55 4.21
N PHE A 55 -9.68 1.78 4.35
CA PHE A 55 -9.15 2.93 3.61
C PHE A 55 -7.73 3.31 4.02
N VAL A 56 -7.42 3.32 5.32
CA VAL A 56 -6.06 3.58 5.83
C VAL A 56 -5.08 2.55 5.27
N PHE A 57 -5.42 1.26 5.32
CA PHE A 57 -4.61 0.20 4.74
C PHE A 57 -4.48 0.34 3.22
N SER A 58 -5.57 0.62 2.50
CA SER A 58 -5.54 0.79 1.04
C SER A 58 -4.59 1.92 0.61
N PHE A 59 -4.59 3.04 1.35
CA PHE A 59 -3.71 4.16 1.05
C PHE A 59 -2.25 3.83 1.36
N VAL A 60 -1.96 3.35 2.57
CA VAL A 60 -0.58 3.09 3.01
C VAL A 60 0.03 1.91 2.27
N HIS A 61 -0.66 0.76 2.28
CA HIS A 61 -0.19 -0.44 1.61
C HIS A 61 -0.15 -0.24 0.10
N GLY A 62 -1.16 0.40 -0.51
CA GLY A 62 -1.17 0.69 -1.94
C GLY A 62 0.00 1.58 -2.38
N ALA A 63 0.31 2.63 -1.60
CA ALA A 63 1.47 3.48 -1.85
C ALA A 63 2.80 2.69 -1.73
N PHE A 64 2.93 1.84 -0.70
CA PHE A 64 4.06 0.92 -0.57
C PHE A 64 4.19 0.01 -1.79
N THR A 65 3.11 -0.68 -2.19
CA THR A 65 3.09 -1.65 -3.28
C THR A 65 3.52 -1.01 -4.60
N SER A 66 3.11 0.23 -4.88
CA SER A 66 3.54 0.95 -6.08
C SER A 66 5.07 1.11 -6.14
N GLY A 67 5.67 1.59 -5.05
CA GLY A 67 7.12 1.76 -4.96
C GLY A 67 7.87 0.42 -4.88
N PHE A 68 7.26 -0.61 -4.30
CA PHE A 68 7.81 -1.95 -4.22
C PHE A 68 7.96 -2.57 -5.62
N TRP A 69 6.92 -2.49 -6.45
CA TRP A 69 7.00 -2.96 -7.83
C TRP A 69 8.00 -2.17 -8.67
N ASP A 70 8.07 -0.84 -8.48
CA ASP A 70 9.09 0.00 -9.12
C ASP A 70 10.52 -0.44 -8.75
N MET A 71 10.78 -0.80 -7.48
CA MET A 71 12.08 -1.30 -7.02
C MET A 71 12.44 -2.66 -7.63
N LEU A 72 11.44 -3.51 -7.90
CA LEU A 72 11.61 -4.77 -8.62
C LEU A 72 11.74 -4.58 -10.15
N GLY A 73 11.59 -3.35 -10.65
CA GLY A 73 11.63 -3.03 -12.07
C GLY A 73 10.33 -3.35 -12.82
N LEU A 74 9.25 -3.67 -12.11
CA LEU A 74 7.93 -3.97 -12.68
C LEU A 74 7.11 -2.68 -12.78
N LYS A 75 7.06 -2.10 -13.99
CA LYS A 75 6.26 -0.91 -14.29
C LYS A 75 4.94 -1.26 -14.96
N ALA A 76 3.88 -0.52 -14.60
CA ALA A 76 2.61 -0.61 -15.29
C ALA A 76 2.76 -0.24 -16.79
N LYS A 77 2.16 -1.05 -17.67
CA LYS A 77 2.16 -0.79 -19.10
C LYS A 77 1.25 0.40 -19.40
N THR A 78 1.81 1.52 -19.84
CA THR A 78 1.03 2.66 -20.31
C THR A 78 0.21 2.25 -21.54
N ARG A 79 -1.11 2.50 -21.53
CA ARG A 79 -1.98 2.25 -22.69
C ARG A 79 -1.50 3.13 -23.84
N LYS A 80 -1.05 2.52 -24.95
CA LYS A 80 -0.75 3.27 -26.17
C LYS A 80 -2.05 3.90 -26.68
N GLU A 81 -2.00 5.17 -27.07
CA GLU A 81 -3.16 5.82 -27.68
C GLU A 81 -3.61 5.03 -28.91
N PRO A 82 -4.93 4.87 -29.13
CA PRO A 82 -5.43 4.18 -30.32
C PRO A 82 -4.94 4.92 -31.56
N LYS A 83 -4.36 4.18 -32.50
CA LYS A 83 -3.85 4.71 -33.78
C LYS A 83 -4.96 5.50 -34.47
N ARG A 84 -4.91 6.83 -34.42
CA ARG A 84 -5.87 7.71 -35.08
C ARG A 84 -5.67 7.58 -36.59
N TRP A 85 -6.53 6.81 -37.25
CA TRP A 85 -6.51 6.69 -38.70
C TRP A 85 -6.88 8.06 -39.29
N SER A 86 -5.94 8.68 -40.01
CA SER A 86 -6.26 9.81 -40.88
C SER A 86 -7.09 9.28 -42.03
N LYS A 87 -8.25 9.90 -42.26
CA LYS A 87 -9.03 9.69 -43.49
C LYS A 87 -8.21 10.13 -44.71
#